data_AF-A0A2G8SK75-F1
#
_entry.id   AF-A0A2G8SK75-F1
#
_cell.length_a   1.000
_cell.length_b   1.000
_cell.length_c   1.000
_cell.angle_alpha   90.00
_cell.angle_beta   90.00
_cell.angle_gamma   90.00
#
_symmetry.space_group_name_H-M   'P 1'
#
loop_
_entity.id
_entity.type
_entity.pdbx_description
1 polymer ?
#
loop_
_entity_poly.entity_id
_entity_poly.type
_entity_poly.pdbx_seq_one_letter_code
_entity_poly.pdbx_strand_id
1 'polypeptide(L)'
;MSLLVATPYPPGSYQHKDLLSILARIQNENPSLRKTLVAHVLHLDRITENRPNAFLNLARLLSPCPRTVLFPGNLSYTPPKNLYKTLVGQQAFSSSAVAGRMHKRKPVVFTMREYASFPFAPLAPVLVSRDDSTWCTERFFANVSRSVDWEECLWQVWLAHFGDVEVKQLQGWAPALPDSTSSTSSWQSENPVMEKIHRRLAAKFRGETCALAIRRFTALRNLSNNADTKKARWLKRVCRGWSSG
;
A
#
# COMPACT_ATOMS: atom_id res chain seq x y z
N MET A 1 10.28 -13.33 -5.23
CA MET A 1 10.30 -11.92 -4.78
C MET A 1 10.33 -11.04 -6.01
N SER A 2 9.42 -10.07 -6.10
CA SER A 2 9.43 -9.09 -7.19
C SER A 2 9.95 -7.76 -6.67
N LEU A 3 10.77 -7.08 -7.46
CA LEU A 3 11.27 -5.73 -7.20
C LEU A 3 10.99 -4.86 -8.41
N LEU A 4 10.25 -3.76 -8.25
CA LEU A 4 10.13 -2.74 -9.29
C LEU A 4 11.12 -1.62 -8.97
N VAL A 5 11.98 -1.29 -9.94
CA VAL A 5 12.88 -0.15 -9.89
C VAL A 5 12.43 0.83 -10.96
N ALA A 6 11.97 2.02 -10.54
CA ALA A 6 11.70 3.11 -11.45
C ALA A 6 12.97 3.96 -11.63
N THR A 7 13.30 4.31 -12.86
CA THR A 7 14.51 5.08 -13.17
C THR A 7 14.25 6.12 -14.26
N PRO A 8 14.69 7.39 -14.08
CA PRO A 8 14.63 8.39 -15.14
C PRO A 8 15.80 8.25 -16.14
N TYR A 9 16.71 7.30 -15.91
CA TYR A 9 17.89 7.10 -16.75
C TYR A 9 17.51 6.39 -18.06
N PRO A 10 17.85 6.96 -19.23
CA PRO A 10 17.59 6.31 -20.50
C PRO A 10 18.27 4.93 -20.58
N PRO A 11 17.65 3.95 -21.27
CA PRO A 11 18.29 2.67 -21.57
C PRO A 11 19.66 2.88 -22.22
N GLY A 12 20.67 2.18 -21.72
CA GLY A 12 22.05 2.22 -22.26
C GLY A 12 22.92 3.36 -21.72
N SER A 13 22.38 4.30 -20.95
CA SER A 13 23.17 5.32 -20.25
C SER A 13 24.11 4.69 -19.21
N TYR A 14 25.15 5.43 -18.79
CA TYR A 14 26.10 4.95 -17.77
C TYR A 14 25.38 4.57 -16.47
N GLN A 15 24.48 5.42 -16.00
CA GLN A 15 23.70 5.20 -14.77
C GLN A 15 22.77 3.99 -14.89
N HIS A 16 22.19 3.77 -16.08
CA HIS A 16 21.39 2.58 -16.33
C HIS A 16 22.23 1.30 -16.28
N LYS A 17 23.43 1.29 -16.89
CA LYS A 17 24.35 0.15 -16.84
C LYS A 17 24.83 -0.12 -15.42
N ASP A 18 25.11 0.93 -14.65
CA ASP A 18 25.49 0.85 -13.24
C ASP A 18 24.38 0.21 -12.40
N LEU A 19 23.13 0.68 -12.55
CA LEU A 19 21.96 0.07 -11.91
C LEU A 19 21.83 -1.43 -12.22
N LEU A 20 21.96 -1.82 -13.49
CA LEU A 20 21.91 -3.24 -13.88
C LEU A 20 23.06 -4.04 -13.28
N SER A 21 24.26 -3.47 -13.18
CA SER A 21 25.41 -4.11 -12.55
C SER A 21 25.19 -4.34 -11.06
N ILE A 22 24.57 -3.39 -10.36
CA ILE A 22 24.21 -3.52 -8.94
C ILE A 22 23.19 -4.64 -8.75
N LEU A 23 22.15 -4.69 -9.59
CA LEU A 23 21.14 -5.75 -9.53
C LEU A 23 21.75 -7.12 -9.81
N ALA A 24 22.63 -7.23 -10.81
CA ALA A 24 23.35 -8.46 -11.12
C ALA A 24 24.27 -8.89 -9.96
N ARG A 25 24.99 -7.94 -9.34
CA ARG A 25 25.83 -8.19 -8.17
C ARG A 25 25.01 -8.74 -7.01
N ILE A 26 23.87 -8.12 -6.69
CA ILE A 26 22.96 -8.59 -5.63
C ILE A 26 22.51 -10.04 -5.89
N GLN A 27 22.16 -10.37 -7.14
CA GLN A 27 21.78 -11.74 -7.50
C GLN A 27 22.95 -12.72 -7.40
N ASN A 28 24.16 -12.31 -7.76
CA ASN A 28 25.35 -13.17 -7.72
C ASN A 28 25.86 -13.42 -6.30
N GLU A 29 25.84 -12.41 -5.44
CA GLU A 29 26.22 -12.51 -4.02
C GLU A 29 25.22 -13.32 -3.20
N ASN A 30 23.98 -13.48 -3.70
CA ASN A 30 22.90 -14.16 -3.00
C ASN A 30 22.30 -15.28 -3.89
N PRO A 31 22.84 -16.51 -3.83
CA PRO A 31 22.38 -17.63 -4.68
C PRO A 31 20.87 -17.93 -4.57
N SER A 32 20.27 -17.66 -3.42
CA SER A 32 18.82 -17.78 -3.19
C SER A 32 18.01 -16.75 -3.98
N LEU A 33 18.52 -15.53 -4.14
CA LEU A 33 17.89 -14.47 -4.94
C LEU A 33 18.02 -14.74 -6.43
N ARG A 34 19.11 -15.37 -6.90
CA ARG A 34 19.29 -15.68 -8.33
C ARG A 34 18.12 -16.45 -8.95
N LYS A 35 17.47 -17.33 -8.18
CA LYS A 35 16.30 -18.11 -8.64
C LYS A 35 14.95 -17.48 -8.31
N THR A 36 14.91 -16.51 -7.40
CA THR A 36 13.66 -16.03 -6.80
C THR A 36 13.39 -14.56 -7.00
N LEU A 37 14.41 -13.74 -7.26
CA LEU A 37 14.28 -12.30 -7.48
C LEU A 37 13.99 -12.02 -8.95
N VAL A 38 12.82 -11.44 -9.20
CA VAL A 38 12.47 -10.84 -10.49
C VAL A 38 12.53 -9.32 -10.32
N ALA A 39 13.48 -8.67 -11.01
CA ALA A 39 13.59 -7.22 -11.02
C ALA A 39 12.96 -6.68 -12.31
N HIS A 40 11.99 -5.78 -12.16
CA HIS A 40 11.37 -5.04 -13.24
C HIS A 40 11.96 -3.62 -13.23
N VAL A 41 12.54 -3.18 -14.35
CA VAL A 41 13.05 -1.82 -14.50
C VAL A 41 12.05 -1.02 -15.33
N LEU A 42 11.47 0.02 -14.73
CA LEU A 42 10.55 0.94 -15.40
C LEU A 42 11.28 2.24 -15.73
N HIS A 43 11.49 2.49 -17.01
CA HIS A 43 12.06 3.75 -17.48
C HIS A 43 11.00 4.84 -17.46
N LEU A 44 11.27 5.91 -16.73
CA LEU A 44 10.43 7.09 -16.65
C LEU A 44 10.99 8.16 -17.56
N ASP A 45 10.10 8.87 -18.27
CA ASP A 45 10.48 10.13 -18.90
C ASP A 45 10.88 11.13 -17.80
N ARG A 46 11.83 12.03 -18.06
CA ARG A 46 12.23 13.09 -17.13
C ARG A 46 11.10 14.03 -16.79
N ILE A 47 10.10 14.17 -17.67
CA ILE A 47 8.89 14.97 -17.40
C ILE A 47 7.84 14.20 -16.60
N THR A 48 8.05 12.91 -16.33
CA THR A 48 7.08 12.09 -15.60
C THR A 48 6.95 12.62 -14.18
N GLU A 49 5.73 13.01 -13.81
CA GLU A 49 5.43 13.42 -12.45
C GLU A 49 5.71 12.29 -11.47
N ASN A 50 6.28 12.61 -10.31
CA ASN A 50 6.58 11.63 -9.29
C ASN A 50 5.30 11.11 -8.63
N ARG A 51 4.85 9.94 -9.11
CA ARG A 51 3.60 9.27 -8.69
C ARG A 51 3.90 7.91 -8.03
N PRO A 52 4.50 7.88 -6.82
CA PRO A 52 4.99 6.64 -6.20
C PRO A 52 3.94 5.53 -6.01
N ASN A 53 2.68 5.86 -5.74
CA ASN A 53 1.59 4.90 -5.63
C ASN A 53 1.25 4.26 -6.98
N ALA A 54 1.34 5.01 -8.09
CA ALA A 54 1.14 4.43 -9.42
C ALA A 54 2.18 3.34 -9.68
N PHE A 55 3.45 3.59 -9.34
CA PHE A 55 4.52 2.60 -9.45
C PHE A 55 4.30 1.39 -8.52
N LEU A 56 3.82 1.59 -7.29
CA LEU A 56 3.47 0.47 -6.41
C LEU A 56 2.33 -0.39 -6.96
N ASN A 57 1.31 0.22 -7.57
CA ASN A 57 0.23 -0.52 -8.23
C ASN A 57 0.77 -1.33 -9.42
N LEU A 58 1.66 -0.73 -10.24
CA LEU A 58 2.31 -1.44 -11.35
C LEU A 58 3.17 -2.61 -10.85
N ALA A 59 3.96 -2.39 -9.81
CA ALA A 59 4.77 -3.44 -9.17
C ALA A 59 3.89 -4.60 -8.69
N ARG A 60 2.73 -4.28 -8.11
CA ARG A 60 1.75 -5.28 -7.69
C ARG A 60 1.26 -6.11 -8.88
N LEU A 61 0.82 -5.47 -9.96
CA LEU A 61 0.26 -6.13 -11.14
C LEU A 61 1.27 -7.01 -11.87
N LEU A 62 2.51 -6.54 -12.01
CA LEU A 62 3.59 -7.25 -12.68
C LEU A 62 4.24 -8.33 -11.81
N SER A 63 3.88 -8.39 -10.52
CA SER A 63 4.41 -9.39 -9.61
C SER A 63 4.05 -10.81 -10.08
N PRO A 64 5.04 -11.73 -10.18
CA PRO A 64 4.76 -13.14 -10.40
C PRO A 64 4.08 -13.80 -9.18
N CYS A 65 4.14 -13.16 -8.01
CA CYS A 65 3.55 -13.69 -6.79
C CYS A 65 2.05 -13.32 -6.70
N PRO A 66 1.17 -14.25 -6.26
CA PRO A 66 -0.26 -13.95 -6.03
C PRO A 66 -0.51 -12.86 -4.99
N ARG A 67 0.44 -12.65 -4.07
CA ARG A 67 0.39 -11.57 -3.06
C ARG A 67 1.69 -10.80 -3.07
N THR A 68 1.59 -9.49 -2.86
CA THR A 68 2.72 -8.57 -2.91
C THR A 68 2.68 -7.64 -1.71
N VAL A 69 3.82 -7.48 -1.03
CA VAL A 69 3.98 -6.46 0.03
C VAL A 69 4.39 -5.16 -0.64
N LEU A 70 3.61 -4.10 -0.39
CA LEU A 70 3.89 -2.76 -0.87
C LEU A 70 4.55 -1.96 0.26
N PHE A 71 5.71 -1.40 -0.04
CA PHE A 71 6.47 -0.54 0.88
C PHE A 71 6.40 0.90 0.35
N PRO A 72 5.74 1.82 1.06
CA PRO A 72 5.49 3.17 0.56
C PRO A 72 6.60 4.18 0.88
N GLY A 73 7.49 3.85 1.81
CA GLY A 73 8.57 4.71 2.28
C GLY A 73 9.92 4.39 1.61
N ASN A 74 10.94 5.12 2.03
CA ASN A 74 12.33 4.85 1.63
C ASN A 74 12.74 3.42 2.07
N LEU A 75 13.58 2.75 1.31
CA LEU A 75 14.12 1.42 1.64
C LEU A 75 15.24 1.47 2.68
N SER A 76 15.59 2.64 3.21
CA SER A 76 16.50 2.79 4.37
C SER A 76 16.02 2.03 5.62
N TYR A 77 14.77 1.57 5.63
CA TYR A 77 14.18 0.76 6.69
C TYR A 77 14.51 -0.71 6.45
N THR A 78 15.29 -1.29 7.36
CA THR A 78 15.55 -2.73 7.30
C THR A 78 14.32 -3.47 7.81
N PRO A 79 13.63 -4.29 6.99
CA PRO A 79 12.51 -5.07 7.46
C PRO A 79 13.00 -6.03 8.57
N PRO A 80 12.17 -6.29 9.59
CA PRO A 80 12.51 -7.25 10.64
C PRO A 80 12.93 -8.59 10.06
N LYS A 81 13.97 -9.22 10.64
CA LYS A 81 14.49 -10.53 10.20
C LYS A 81 13.43 -11.64 10.17
N ASN A 82 12.35 -11.49 10.95
CA ASN A 82 11.22 -12.41 11.01
C ASN A 82 10.08 -12.09 10.03
N LEU A 83 10.16 -11.01 9.24
CA LEU A 83 9.10 -10.63 8.30
C LEU A 83 8.83 -11.76 7.30
N TYR A 84 9.89 -12.32 6.70
CA TYR A 84 9.75 -13.43 5.76
C TYR A 84 9.09 -14.67 6.39
N LYS A 85 9.54 -15.08 7.59
CA LYS A 85 8.91 -16.19 8.32
C LYS A 85 7.44 -15.92 8.61
N THR A 86 7.12 -14.68 8.98
CA THR A 86 5.75 -14.22 9.26
C THR A 86 4.86 -14.22 8.01
N LEU A 87 5.43 -13.95 6.83
CA LEU A 87 4.74 -13.99 5.54
C LEU A 87 4.54 -15.42 5.05
N VAL A 88 5.57 -16.26 5.11
CA VAL A 88 5.52 -17.66 4.65
C VAL A 88 4.65 -18.52 5.57
N GLY A 89 4.65 -18.27 6.88
CA GLY A 89 3.76 -18.95 7.83
C GLY A 89 2.27 -18.75 7.54
N GLN A 90 1.89 -17.69 6.80
CA GLN A 90 0.50 -17.50 6.35
C GLN A 90 0.10 -18.41 5.19
N GLN A 91 1.06 -19.05 4.52
CA GLN A 91 0.81 -19.82 3.30
C GLN A 91 0.22 -21.21 3.60
N ALA A 92 0.41 -21.74 4.81
CA ALA A 92 0.08 -23.11 5.19
C ALA A 92 -1.41 -23.36 5.54
N PHE A 93 -2.23 -22.34 5.80
CA PHE A 93 -3.60 -22.54 6.29
C PHE A 93 -4.71 -22.50 5.23
N SER A 94 -4.42 -22.81 3.96
CA SER A 94 -5.49 -22.98 2.96
C SER A 94 -5.17 -24.08 1.95
N SER A 95 -4.94 -25.30 2.46
CA SER A 95 -5.18 -26.52 1.70
C SER A 95 -6.69 -26.75 1.60
N SER A 96 -7.34 -26.01 0.70
CA SER A 96 -8.64 -26.37 0.14
C SER A 96 -8.62 -25.97 -1.33
N ALA A 97 -7.66 -26.56 -2.05
CA ALA A 97 -7.63 -26.55 -3.51
C ALA A 97 -8.53 -27.67 -4.03
N VAL A 98 -9.81 -27.64 -3.66
CA VAL A 98 -10.88 -28.41 -4.29
C VAL A 98 -12.12 -27.52 -4.19
N ALA A 99 -12.75 -27.23 -5.33
CA ALA A 99 -13.88 -26.30 -5.51
C ALA A 99 -13.55 -24.81 -5.60
N GLY A 100 -12.92 -24.38 -6.72
CA GLY A 100 -13.32 -23.20 -7.53
C GLY A 100 -13.56 -21.82 -6.90
N ARG A 101 -13.35 -21.65 -5.60
CA ARG A 101 -13.55 -20.41 -4.84
C ARG A 101 -12.17 -20.02 -4.32
N MET A 102 -11.49 -19.12 -5.01
CA MET A 102 -10.36 -18.42 -4.40
C MET A 102 -10.88 -17.78 -3.12
N HIS A 103 -10.53 -18.34 -1.95
CA HIS A 103 -10.76 -17.66 -0.69
C HIS A 103 -10.01 -16.34 -0.76
N LYS A 104 -10.75 -15.23 -0.91
CA LYS A 104 -10.19 -13.88 -0.91
C LYS A 104 -9.42 -13.70 0.40
N ARG A 105 -8.09 -13.82 0.33
CA ARG A 105 -7.21 -13.65 1.49
C ARG A 105 -7.25 -12.18 1.89
N LYS A 106 -7.41 -11.94 3.18
CA LYS A 106 -7.49 -10.58 3.74
C LYS A 106 -6.17 -9.84 3.50
N PRO A 107 -6.21 -8.52 3.22
CA PRO A 107 -5.01 -7.70 3.26
C PRO A 107 -4.37 -7.75 4.64
N VAL A 108 -3.05 -7.62 4.69
CA VAL A 108 -2.30 -7.55 5.95
C VAL A 108 -1.60 -6.21 6.03
N VAL A 109 -1.87 -5.43 7.07
CA VAL A 109 -1.16 -4.19 7.37
C VAL A 109 -0.07 -4.49 8.40
N PHE A 110 1.16 -4.12 8.08
CA PHE A 110 2.30 -4.25 8.97
C PHE A 110 2.50 -2.95 9.73
N THR A 111 2.46 -3.01 11.06
CA THR A 111 2.46 -1.79 11.87
C THR A 111 3.07 -2.00 13.25
N MET A 112 3.10 -0.94 14.06
CA MET A 112 3.61 -0.94 15.43
C MET A 112 2.48 -1.21 16.43
N ARG A 113 2.81 -1.48 17.70
CA ARG A 113 1.84 -1.96 18.71
C ARG A 113 0.63 -1.06 18.92
N GLU A 114 0.76 0.23 18.66
CA GLU A 114 -0.27 1.25 18.91
C GLU A 114 -1.39 1.27 17.87
N TYR A 115 -1.22 0.61 16.72
CA TYR A 115 -2.12 0.73 15.58
C TYR A 115 -2.85 -0.59 15.30
N ALA A 116 -3.91 -0.90 16.06
CA ALA A 116 -4.68 -2.14 15.88
C ALA A 116 -5.79 -2.07 14.82
N SER A 117 -6.12 -0.86 14.35
CA SER A 117 -7.12 -0.60 13.32
C SER A 117 -6.79 0.71 12.60
N PHE A 118 -7.54 1.07 11.56
CA PHE A 118 -7.42 2.40 10.95
C PHE A 118 -7.72 3.51 11.99
N PRO A 119 -6.98 4.64 12.00
CA PRO A 119 -5.80 4.94 11.17
C PRO A 119 -4.60 4.07 11.55
N PHE A 120 -3.84 3.61 10.56
CA PHE A 120 -2.63 2.82 10.78
C PHE A 120 -1.38 3.70 10.91
N ALA A 121 -0.25 3.12 11.31
CA ALA A 121 1.02 3.84 11.36
C ALA A 121 1.35 4.50 10.00
N PRO A 122 1.92 5.72 10.00
CA PRO A 122 2.39 6.38 8.79
C PRO A 122 3.30 5.45 7.98
N LEU A 123 3.11 5.40 6.66
CA LEU A 123 3.89 4.57 5.75
C LEU A 123 3.89 3.06 6.08
N ALA A 124 2.88 2.57 6.82
CA ALA A 124 2.74 1.15 7.12
C ALA A 124 2.68 0.31 5.83
N PRO A 125 3.58 -0.69 5.65
CA PRO A 125 3.52 -1.57 4.50
C PRO A 125 2.24 -2.40 4.51
N VAL A 126 1.78 -2.78 3.32
CA VAL A 126 0.56 -3.59 3.15
C VAL A 126 0.80 -4.77 2.23
N LEU A 127 0.42 -5.97 2.66
CA LEU A 127 0.33 -7.16 1.83
C LEU A 127 -1.06 -7.23 1.21
N VAL A 128 -1.13 -7.12 -0.11
CA VAL A 128 -2.36 -7.19 -0.89
C VAL A 128 -2.28 -8.28 -1.95
N SER A 129 -3.43 -8.76 -2.40
CA SER A 129 -3.49 -9.67 -3.53
C SER A 129 -3.13 -8.95 -4.83
N ARG A 130 -2.52 -9.66 -5.78
CA ARG A 130 -2.21 -9.10 -7.10
C ARG A 130 -3.46 -8.63 -7.84
N ASP A 131 -4.53 -9.40 -7.72
CA ASP A 131 -5.85 -9.22 -8.32
C ASP A 131 -6.82 -8.41 -7.44
N ASP A 132 -6.33 -7.78 -6.37
CA ASP A 132 -7.17 -6.96 -5.51
C ASP A 132 -7.70 -5.73 -6.29
N SER A 133 -9.01 -5.49 -6.20
CA SER A 133 -9.68 -4.40 -6.91
C SER A 133 -9.31 -3.01 -6.39
N THR A 134 -8.69 -2.93 -5.21
CA THR A 134 -8.30 -1.65 -4.60
C THR A 134 -7.03 -1.14 -5.27
N TRP A 135 -7.00 0.14 -5.63
CA TRP A 135 -5.83 0.81 -6.21
C TRP A 135 -5.43 1.97 -5.30
N CYS A 136 -4.15 2.08 -4.96
CA CYS A 136 -3.63 3.26 -4.27
C CYS A 136 -3.55 4.42 -5.27
N THR A 137 -4.47 5.36 -5.25
CA THR A 137 -4.43 6.52 -6.17
C THR A 137 -3.90 7.76 -5.47
N GLU A 138 -3.01 8.51 -6.12
CA GLU A 138 -2.64 9.87 -5.69
C GLU A 138 -3.63 10.86 -6.29
N ARG A 139 -4.63 11.26 -5.50
CA ARG A 139 -5.68 12.18 -5.96
C ARG A 139 -5.49 13.61 -5.50
N PHE A 140 -4.72 13.82 -4.45
CA PHE A 140 -4.52 15.14 -3.88
C PHE A 140 -3.39 15.87 -4.60
N PHE A 141 -3.48 17.20 -4.63
CA PHE A 141 -2.60 18.08 -5.40
C PHE A 141 -1.12 17.92 -5.02
N ALA A 142 -0.22 18.40 -5.88
CA ALA A 142 1.21 18.48 -5.59
C ALA A 142 1.49 19.09 -4.20
N ASN A 143 2.55 18.62 -3.53
CA ASN A 143 3.05 19.08 -2.23
C ASN A 143 2.35 18.52 -0.97
N VAL A 144 1.68 17.36 -1.05
CA VAL A 144 1.33 16.60 0.16
C VAL A 144 2.49 15.67 0.54
N SER A 145 2.63 15.39 1.83
CA SER A 145 3.64 14.44 2.29
C SER A 145 3.27 13.02 1.86
N ARG A 146 4.31 12.22 1.59
CA ARG A 146 4.16 10.81 1.18
C ARG A 146 3.32 9.99 2.16
N SER A 147 3.40 10.28 3.46
CA SER A 147 2.66 9.59 4.51
C SER A 147 1.15 9.86 4.43
N VAL A 148 0.76 11.08 4.08
CA VAL A 148 -0.65 11.49 3.96
C VAL A 148 -1.29 10.83 2.73
N ASP A 149 -0.62 10.86 1.58
CA ASP A 149 -1.09 10.13 0.39
C ASP A 149 -1.21 8.62 0.64
N TRP A 150 -0.30 8.07 1.44
CA TRP A 150 -0.35 6.66 1.79
C TRP A 150 -1.46 6.31 2.77
N GLU A 151 -1.77 7.18 3.73
CA GLU A 151 -2.91 6.99 4.65
C GLU A 151 -4.21 6.84 3.86
N GLU A 152 -4.40 7.63 2.81
CA GLU A 152 -5.59 7.56 1.95
C GLU A 152 -5.67 6.23 1.19
N CYS A 153 -4.55 5.67 0.74
CA CYS A 153 -4.57 4.30 0.20
C CYS A 153 -4.95 3.28 1.27
N LEU A 154 -4.36 3.34 2.46
CA LEU A 154 -4.68 2.40 3.53
C LEU A 154 -6.14 2.51 3.98
N TRP A 155 -6.70 3.72 3.97
CA TRP A 155 -8.12 3.95 4.19
C TRP A 155 -8.98 3.27 3.12
N GLN A 156 -8.63 3.39 1.84
CA GLN A 156 -9.34 2.72 0.75
C GLN A 156 -9.27 1.19 0.87
N VAL A 157 -8.10 0.63 1.20
CA VAL A 157 -7.94 -0.82 1.45
C VAL A 157 -8.82 -1.24 2.63
N TRP A 158 -8.77 -0.52 3.74
CA TRP A 158 -9.60 -0.81 4.90
C TRP A 158 -11.11 -0.73 4.58
N LEU A 159 -11.53 0.27 3.80
CA LEU A 159 -12.91 0.45 3.36
C LEU A 159 -13.38 -0.67 2.42
N ALA A 160 -12.60 -0.99 1.39
CA ALA A 160 -12.91 -2.02 0.40
C ALA A 160 -13.11 -3.41 1.03
N HIS A 161 -12.44 -3.64 2.16
CA HIS A 161 -12.53 -4.88 2.92
C HIS A 161 -13.49 -4.82 4.11
N PHE A 162 -14.32 -3.79 4.23
CA PHE A 162 -15.27 -3.63 5.35
C PHE A 162 -14.59 -3.68 6.74
N GLY A 163 -13.37 -3.17 6.82
CA GLY A 163 -12.53 -3.23 8.00
C GLY A 163 -11.89 -4.58 8.28
N ASP A 164 -12.13 -5.59 7.42
CA ASP A 164 -11.63 -6.95 7.54
C ASP A 164 -10.19 -7.06 6.99
N VAL A 165 -9.27 -6.37 7.67
CA VAL A 165 -7.83 -6.43 7.40
C VAL A 165 -7.11 -7.06 8.58
N GLU A 166 -6.12 -7.90 8.30
CA GLU A 166 -5.26 -8.46 9.33
C GLU A 166 -4.20 -7.42 9.71
N VAL A 167 -3.99 -7.19 11.00
CA VAL A 167 -2.97 -6.27 11.49
C VAL A 167 -1.85 -7.07 12.13
N LYS A 168 -0.63 -6.95 11.59
CA LYS A 168 0.55 -7.60 12.13
C LYS A 168 1.49 -6.59 12.75
N GLN A 169 1.64 -6.72 14.05
CA GLN A 169 2.59 -5.94 14.81
C GLN A 169 4.00 -6.49 14.58
N LEU A 170 4.87 -5.68 14.01
CA LEU A 170 6.24 -6.04 13.74
C LEU A 170 7.14 -5.51 14.86
N GLN A 171 7.75 -6.42 15.62
CA GLN A 171 8.76 -6.07 16.61
C GLN A 171 10.07 -5.68 15.91
N GLY A 172 10.67 -4.57 16.32
CA GLY A 172 11.94 -4.07 15.77
C GLY A 172 11.81 -3.25 14.48
N TRP A 173 10.58 -2.96 14.04
CA TRP A 173 10.37 -1.92 13.02
C TRP A 173 10.51 -0.56 13.71
N ALA A 174 11.72 0.00 13.73
CA ALA A 174 11.90 1.38 14.16
C ALA A 174 11.42 2.29 13.03
N PRO A 175 10.55 3.28 13.29
CA PRO A 175 10.46 4.41 12.39
C PRO A 175 11.88 5.00 12.31
N ALA A 176 12.39 5.37 11.14
CA ALA A 176 13.55 6.25 11.11
C ALA A 176 13.12 7.46 11.93
N LEU A 177 13.86 7.77 12.99
CA LEU A 177 13.73 9.10 13.57
C LEU A 177 13.90 10.06 12.38
N PRO A 178 13.03 11.09 12.24
CA PRO A 178 13.26 12.10 11.21
C PRO A 178 14.69 12.58 11.37
N ASP A 179 15.51 12.43 10.31
CA ASP A 179 16.91 12.83 10.30
C ASP A 179 17.01 14.25 10.83
N SER A 180 17.47 14.40 12.08
CA SER A 180 17.54 15.68 12.77
C SER A 180 18.79 16.47 12.35
N THR A 181 19.40 16.13 11.21
CA THR A 181 20.69 16.66 10.77
C THR A 181 20.69 17.22 9.34
N SER A 182 19.52 17.37 8.71
CA SER A 182 19.36 18.28 7.57
C SER A 182 18.41 19.40 7.97
N SER A 183 19.00 20.53 8.38
CA SER A 183 18.45 21.88 8.36
C SER A 183 17.09 22.04 7.65
N THR A 184 16.06 22.41 8.41
CA THR A 184 14.82 23.06 7.92
C THR A 184 14.08 22.35 6.78
N SER A 185 13.18 21.42 7.12
CA SER A 185 11.85 21.26 6.50
C SER A 185 11.17 19.94 6.93
N SER A 186 9.82 19.92 6.89
CA SER A 186 9.00 18.71 6.66
C SER A 186 8.34 17.98 7.85
N TRP A 187 7.69 18.72 8.76
CA TRP A 187 6.41 18.27 9.38
C TRP A 187 5.31 19.34 9.34
N GLN A 188 5.62 20.50 8.79
CA GLN A 188 4.65 21.54 8.50
C GLN A 188 4.66 21.68 6.98
N SER A 189 3.51 21.45 6.36
CA SER A 189 3.22 22.18 5.13
C SER A 189 3.42 23.65 5.49
N GLU A 190 4.46 24.30 4.96
CA GLU A 190 4.72 25.74 5.20
C GLU A 190 3.54 26.61 4.76
N ASN A 191 2.53 26.01 4.11
CA ASN A 191 1.31 26.66 3.69
C ASN A 191 0.08 26.07 4.40
N PRO A 192 -0.39 26.67 5.52
CA PRO A 192 -1.61 26.22 6.22
C PRO A 192 -2.86 26.26 5.32
N VAL A 193 -2.85 27.05 4.24
CA VAL A 193 -3.92 27.05 3.24
C VAL A 193 -3.93 25.73 2.46
N MET A 194 -2.77 25.23 2.06
CA MET A 194 -2.66 23.93 1.36
C MET A 194 -3.10 22.78 2.24
N GLU A 195 -2.76 22.80 3.53
CA GLU A 195 -3.22 21.77 4.47
C GLU A 195 -4.75 21.82 4.67
N LYS A 196 -5.34 23.02 4.74
CA LYS A 196 -6.79 23.19 4.81
C LYS A 196 -7.50 22.74 3.53
N ILE A 197 -6.93 23.05 2.36
CA ILE A 197 -7.40 22.57 1.05
C ILE A 197 -7.34 21.04 1.01
N HIS A 198 -6.20 20.46 1.39
CA HIS A 198 -6.00 19.02 1.45
C HIS A 198 -7.07 18.36 2.33
N ARG A 199 -7.27 18.82 3.56
CA ARG A 199 -8.29 18.30 4.47
C ARG A 199 -9.69 18.35 3.87
N ARG A 200 -10.05 19.44 3.19
CA ARG A 200 -11.36 19.58 2.52
C ARG A 200 -11.52 18.59 1.37
N LEU A 201 -10.49 18.43 0.54
CA LEU A 201 -10.51 17.48 -0.57
C LEU A 201 -10.56 16.04 -0.07
N ALA A 202 -9.76 15.70 0.95
CA ALA A 202 -9.78 14.39 1.57
C ALA A 202 -11.16 14.07 2.15
N ALA A 203 -11.78 15.02 2.86
CA ALA A 203 -13.13 14.85 3.37
C ALA A 203 -14.17 14.65 2.26
N LYS A 204 -14.13 15.47 1.20
CA LYS A 204 -15.00 15.34 0.02
C LYS A 204 -14.79 13.98 -0.65
N PHE A 205 -13.54 13.59 -0.87
CA PHE A 205 -13.16 12.33 -1.49
C PHE A 205 -13.64 11.12 -0.68
N ARG A 206 -13.44 11.14 0.64
CA ARG A 206 -13.92 10.09 1.54
C ARG A 206 -15.45 10.02 1.51
N GLY A 207 -16.14 11.16 1.48
CA GLY A 207 -17.60 11.25 1.31
C GLY A 207 -18.10 10.61 0.00
N GLU A 208 -17.54 11.01 -1.14
CA GLU A 208 -17.86 10.46 -2.46
C GLU A 208 -17.59 8.95 -2.53
N THR A 209 -16.44 8.51 -2.02
CA THR A 209 -16.05 7.10 -1.99
C THR A 209 -16.99 6.29 -1.09
N CYS A 210 -17.39 6.83 0.07
CA CYS A 210 -18.39 6.23 0.94
C CYS A 210 -19.76 6.11 0.27
N ALA A 211 -20.22 7.17 -0.40
CA ALA A 211 -21.48 7.14 -1.15
C ALA A 211 -21.44 6.07 -2.25
N LEU A 212 -20.33 5.99 -3.00
CA LEU A 212 -20.13 4.97 -4.04
C LEU A 212 -20.08 3.56 -3.43
N ALA A 213 -19.36 3.36 -2.32
CA ALA A 213 -19.29 2.08 -1.63
C ALA A 213 -20.67 1.63 -1.13
N ILE A 214 -21.46 2.53 -0.55
CA ILE A 214 -22.84 2.24 -0.10
C ILE A 214 -23.73 1.86 -1.28
N ARG A 215 -23.68 2.61 -2.38
CA ARG A 215 -24.47 2.32 -3.59
C ARG A 215 -24.11 0.96 -4.18
N ARG A 216 -22.80 0.70 -4.39
CA ARG A 216 -22.31 -0.59 -4.90
C ARG A 216 -22.69 -1.75 -3.98
N PHE A 217 -22.52 -1.59 -2.68
CA PHE A 217 -22.88 -2.62 -1.71
C PHE A 217 -24.39 -2.88 -1.70
N THR A 218 -25.22 -1.84 -1.77
CA THR A 218 -26.68 -1.97 -1.79
C THR A 218 -27.16 -2.69 -3.06
N ALA A 219 -26.51 -2.46 -4.20
CA ALA A 219 -26.82 -3.11 -5.47
C ALA A 219 -26.43 -4.60 -5.50
N LEU A 220 -25.39 -5.00 -4.75
CA LEU A 220 -24.82 -6.36 -4.80
C LEU A 220 -25.16 -7.23 -3.58
N ARG A 221 -25.69 -6.65 -2.49
CA ARG A 221 -25.93 -7.39 -1.24
C ARG A 221 -27.06 -8.40 -1.39
N ASN A 222 -26.92 -9.52 -0.69
CA ASN A 222 -28.03 -10.45 -0.49
C ASN A 222 -28.72 -10.16 0.84
N LEU A 223 -30.02 -9.84 0.81
CA LEU A 223 -30.78 -9.45 2.00
C LEU A 223 -30.96 -10.59 3.01
N SER A 224 -30.90 -11.85 2.57
CA SER A 224 -30.97 -13.01 3.47
C SER A 224 -29.64 -13.36 4.15
N ASN A 225 -28.55 -12.69 3.79
CA ASN A 225 -27.22 -12.99 4.29
C ASN A 225 -26.86 -12.15 5.53
N ASN A 226 -26.72 -12.81 6.68
CA ASN A 226 -26.30 -12.19 7.94
C ASN A 226 -24.92 -11.50 7.87
N ALA A 227 -24.02 -11.94 6.99
CA ALA A 227 -22.74 -11.26 6.79
C ALA A 227 -22.93 -9.90 6.12
N ASP A 228 -23.88 -9.79 5.19
CA ASP A 228 -24.16 -8.55 4.47
C ASP A 228 -24.88 -7.55 5.38
N THR A 229 -25.74 -7.99 6.31
CA THR A 229 -26.33 -7.09 7.31
C THR A 229 -25.28 -6.51 8.25
N LYS A 230 -24.27 -7.29 8.65
CA LYS A 230 -23.11 -6.81 9.43
C LYS A 230 -22.29 -5.78 8.64
N LYS A 231 -21.95 -6.08 7.38
CA LYS A 231 -21.23 -5.16 6.48
C LYS A 231 -21.99 -3.86 6.23
N ALA A 232 -23.31 -3.93 6.04
CA ALA A 232 -24.16 -2.75 5.86
C ALA A 232 -24.10 -1.83 7.09
N ARG A 233 -24.22 -2.41 8.29
CA ARG A 233 -24.15 -1.66 9.57
C ARG A 233 -22.77 -1.04 9.76
N TRP A 234 -21.71 -1.79 9.47
CA TRP A 234 -20.34 -1.29 9.53
C TRP A 234 -20.14 -0.10 8.57
N LEU A 235 -20.56 -0.24 7.31
CA LEU A 235 -20.40 0.79 6.30
C LEU A 235 -21.17 2.06 6.65
N LYS A 236 -22.42 1.92 7.12
CA LYS A 236 -23.21 3.05 7.63
C LYS A 236 -22.50 3.78 8.78
N ARG A 237 -21.90 3.04 9.72
CA ARG A 237 -21.21 3.62 10.87
C ARG A 237 -19.96 4.41 10.44
N VAL A 238 -19.12 3.80 9.62
CA VAL A 238 -17.85 4.39 9.17
C VAL A 238 -18.10 5.58 8.24
N CYS A 239 -19.11 5.50 7.38
CA CYS A 239 -19.43 6.56 6.43
C CYS A 239 -20.25 7.70 7.01
N ARG A 240 -20.81 7.56 8.22
CA ARG A 240 -21.66 8.60 8.85
C ARG A 240 -20.95 9.94 8.98
N GLY A 241 -19.65 9.92 9.31
CA GLY A 241 -18.83 11.14 9.44
C GLY A 241 -18.54 11.86 8.13
N TRP A 242 -18.86 11.24 6.98
CA TRP A 242 -18.55 11.75 5.64
C TRP A 242 -19.80 11.99 4.78
N SER A 243 -20.97 11.60 5.26
CA SER A 243 -22.24 11.65 4.51
C SER A 243 -23.11 12.88 4.80
N SER A 244 -22.66 13.79 5.66
CA SER A 244 -23.40 14.98 6.11
C SER A 244 -22.87 16.30 5.54
N GLY A 245 -22.35 16.26 4.31
CA GLY A 245 -21.94 17.43 3.53
C GLY A 245 -22.90 17.72 2.40
#